data_AF-A0A4U8SME5-F1
#
_entry.id   AF-A0A4U8SME5-F1
#
_cell.length_a   1.000
_cell.length_b   1.000
_cell.length_c   1.000
_cell.angle_alpha   90.00
_cell.angle_beta   90.00
_cell.angle_gamma   90.00
#
_symmetry.space_group_name_H-M   'P 1'
#
loop_
_entity.id
_entity.type
_entity.pdbx_description
1 polymer ?
#
loop_
_entity_poly.entity_id
_entity_poly.type
_entity_poly.pdbx_seq_one_letter_code
_entity_poly.pdbx_strand_id
1 'polypeptide(L)'
;MNIKILVCYHKVSPIIGNDVLQPILLGAANASEYTIGGLKTLCDKAGVPLLYDNSGEHISELNPYFCELTAMYWAWKNLEADYYGLFHYRRVFDFRDSTHFDMPRTQKCYYDSIRGFFSDFYQQYGLNPQNIIESLKGYDIVLPTLVIDHDDKQRAQHLSLYELYDEVHYIKDMDLALEYIASKYPQMYQIALDILHKKPILWHIANMYIMKKALYLEYCEWIFDILFAIEPLSAYKNYDSYQARVFGFLSERLFNVWIAYKKTQENLKIKELPLVFFKFRAKRKWLGWVSDGNVNRFYVCKLRVLKRYL
;
A
#
# COMPACT_ATOMS: atom_id res chain seq x y z
N MET A 1 -2.28 2.64 -23.99
CA MET A 1 -2.53 2.99 -22.58
C MET A 1 -1.30 2.60 -21.80
N ASN A 2 -0.54 3.59 -21.36
CA ASN A 2 0.66 3.43 -20.54
C ASN A 2 0.23 3.34 -19.06
N ILE A 3 0.28 2.15 -18.46
CA ILE A 3 -0.13 1.92 -17.07
C ILE A 3 1.10 1.60 -16.25
N LYS A 4 1.25 2.26 -15.09
CA LYS A 4 2.35 2.06 -14.16
C LYS A 4 1.77 1.83 -12.76
N ILE A 5 1.82 0.58 -12.30
CA ILE A 5 1.39 0.19 -10.95
C ILE A 5 2.63 -0.18 -10.15
N LEU A 6 3.03 0.68 -9.23
CA LEU A 6 4.17 0.43 -8.37
C LEU A 6 3.83 -0.61 -7.30
N VAL A 7 4.60 -1.69 -7.23
CA VAL A 7 4.49 -2.71 -6.19
C VAL A 7 5.57 -2.46 -5.15
N CYS A 8 5.16 -2.03 -3.96
CA CYS A 8 6.05 -1.50 -2.93
C CYS A 8 6.72 -2.58 -2.07
N TYR A 9 8.05 -2.64 -2.10
CA TYR A 9 8.89 -3.55 -1.30
C TYR A 9 9.75 -2.76 -0.31
N HIS A 10 9.88 -3.25 0.93
CA HIS A 10 10.85 -2.75 1.93
C HIS A 10 11.73 -3.87 2.49
N LYS A 11 11.57 -5.10 1.96
CA LYS A 11 12.33 -6.28 2.36
C LYS A 11 12.25 -7.35 1.27
N VAL A 12 13.19 -8.28 1.30
CA VAL A 12 13.21 -9.44 0.39
C VAL A 12 11.92 -10.26 0.54
N SER A 13 11.17 -10.40 -0.56
CA SER A 13 9.89 -11.11 -0.63
C SER A 13 9.62 -11.58 -2.06
N PRO A 14 8.69 -12.53 -2.28
CA PRO A 14 8.31 -12.94 -3.63
C PRO A 14 7.93 -11.76 -4.55
N ILE A 15 8.42 -11.78 -5.79
CA ILE A 15 8.25 -10.67 -6.74
C ILE A 15 6.93 -10.83 -7.49
N ILE A 16 6.11 -9.79 -7.41
CA ILE A 16 4.91 -9.56 -8.21
C ILE A 16 5.28 -8.47 -9.20
N GLY A 17 5.42 -8.83 -10.48
CA GLY A 17 5.84 -7.90 -11.50
C GLY A 17 5.58 -8.41 -12.91
N ASN A 18 5.25 -7.48 -13.81
CA ASN A 18 5.08 -7.68 -15.25
C ASN A 18 5.11 -6.29 -15.93
N ASP A 19 4.64 -6.19 -17.18
CA ASP A 19 4.69 -4.95 -17.97
C ASP A 19 3.96 -3.75 -17.32
N VAL A 20 2.94 -4.01 -16.48
CA VAL A 20 2.16 -2.97 -15.78
C VAL A 20 2.44 -2.94 -14.27
N LEU A 21 2.80 -4.07 -13.66
CA LEU A 21 3.17 -4.19 -12.25
C LEU A 21 4.68 -4.03 -12.09
N GLN A 22 5.14 -2.91 -11.53
CA GLN A 22 6.55 -2.56 -11.45
C GLN A 22 7.05 -2.61 -10.01
N PRO A 23 7.92 -3.57 -9.65
CA PRO A 23 8.53 -3.62 -8.33
C PRO A 23 9.34 -2.35 -8.05
N ILE A 24 9.13 -1.74 -6.88
CA ILE A 24 9.93 -0.62 -6.38
C ILE A 24 10.43 -0.92 -4.96
N LEU A 25 11.73 -0.69 -4.72
CA LEU A 25 12.29 -0.68 -3.38
C LEU A 25 12.06 0.69 -2.74
N LEU A 26 11.33 0.68 -1.62
CA LEU A 26 11.11 1.84 -0.78
C LEU A 26 12.25 2.05 0.21
N GLY A 27 12.47 3.30 0.62
CA GLY A 27 13.54 3.63 1.54
C GLY A 27 14.90 3.20 1.02
N ALA A 28 15.07 3.16 -0.31
CA ALA A 28 16.29 2.72 -0.97
C ALA A 28 17.52 3.52 -0.50
N ALA A 29 17.34 4.78 -0.08
CA ALA A 29 18.40 5.61 0.51
C ALA A 29 19.00 4.99 1.79
N ASN A 30 18.22 4.22 2.55
CA ASN A 30 18.61 3.62 3.83
C ASN A 30 18.58 2.08 3.80
N ALA A 31 18.34 1.47 2.63
CA ALA A 31 18.18 0.03 2.51
C ALA A 31 19.53 -0.71 2.63
N SER A 32 19.52 -1.86 3.34
CA SER A 32 20.72 -2.68 3.46
C SER A 32 21.14 -3.30 2.12
N GLU A 33 22.45 -3.54 1.94
CA GLU A 33 22.98 -4.26 0.78
C GLU A 33 22.28 -5.62 0.58
N TYR A 34 21.95 -6.31 1.68
CA TYR A 34 21.17 -7.54 1.64
C TYR A 34 19.81 -7.36 0.96
N THR A 35 19.08 -6.30 1.33
CA THR A 35 17.75 -6.02 0.78
C THR A 35 17.83 -5.64 -0.70
N ILE A 36 18.76 -4.74 -1.04
CA ILE A 36 19.00 -4.28 -2.41
C ILE A 36 19.40 -5.46 -3.30
N GLY A 37 20.45 -6.19 -2.93
CA GLY A 37 20.95 -7.33 -3.70
C GLY A 37 19.95 -8.48 -3.79
N GLY A 38 19.22 -8.74 -2.71
CA GLY A 38 18.18 -9.77 -2.66
C GLY A 38 17.02 -9.48 -3.59
N LEU A 39 16.45 -8.27 -3.53
CA LEU A 39 15.35 -7.88 -4.42
C LEU A 39 15.80 -7.76 -5.87
N LYS A 40 16.99 -7.21 -6.14
CA LYS A 40 17.54 -7.13 -7.49
C LYS A 40 17.67 -8.52 -8.11
N THR A 41 18.28 -9.45 -7.39
CA THR A 41 18.43 -10.85 -7.85
C THR A 41 17.08 -11.51 -8.16
N LEU A 42 16.06 -11.22 -7.35
CA LEU A 42 14.73 -11.80 -7.57
C LEU A 42 14.00 -11.17 -8.76
N CYS A 43 14.16 -9.86 -8.96
CA CYS A 43 13.60 -9.14 -10.11
C CYS A 43 14.27 -9.59 -11.41
N ASP A 44 15.61 -9.71 -11.42
CA ASP A 44 16.39 -10.25 -12.54
C ASP A 44 15.90 -11.65 -12.94
N LYS A 45 15.65 -12.53 -11.95
CA LYS A 45 15.10 -13.88 -12.18
C LYS A 45 13.66 -13.88 -12.69
N ALA A 46 12.87 -12.87 -12.32
CA ALA A 46 11.50 -12.70 -12.77
C ALA A 46 11.42 -11.97 -14.13
N GLY A 47 12.55 -11.49 -14.67
CA GLY A 47 12.59 -10.76 -15.94
C GLY A 47 11.97 -9.37 -15.87
N VAL A 48 11.95 -8.75 -14.69
CA VAL A 48 11.37 -7.40 -14.47
C VAL A 48 12.39 -6.47 -13.85
N PRO A 49 12.39 -5.17 -14.18
CA PRO A 49 13.28 -4.21 -13.55
C PRO A 49 12.85 -3.94 -12.09
N LEU A 50 13.83 -3.71 -11.22
CA LEU A 50 13.61 -3.15 -9.88
C LEU A 50 13.80 -1.63 -9.96
N LEU A 51 12.76 -0.88 -9.59
CA LEU A 51 12.83 0.56 -9.40
C LEU A 51 13.29 0.90 -7.98
N TYR A 52 13.74 2.13 -7.78
CA TYR A 52 14.20 2.65 -6.49
C TYR A 52 13.63 4.04 -6.26
N ASP A 53 13.12 4.28 -5.07
CA ASP A 53 12.50 5.56 -4.70
C ASP A 53 13.51 6.65 -4.31
N ASN A 54 14.82 6.43 -4.46
CA ASN A 54 15.90 7.36 -4.09
C ASN A 54 16.64 7.96 -5.30
N SER A 55 15.93 8.14 -6.41
CA SER A 55 16.47 8.74 -7.64
C SER A 55 15.61 9.93 -8.08
N GLY A 56 16.20 10.90 -8.78
CA GLY A 56 15.48 12.12 -9.18
C GLY A 56 15.01 12.93 -7.98
N GLU A 57 13.81 13.51 -8.05
CA GLU A 57 13.20 14.18 -6.88
C GLU A 57 12.51 13.14 -5.99
N HIS A 58 12.88 13.07 -4.71
CA HIS A 58 12.41 12.02 -3.81
C HIS A 58 12.36 12.41 -2.33
N ILE A 59 11.73 11.54 -1.55
CA ILE A 59 11.68 11.55 -0.09
C ILE A 59 11.98 10.16 0.51
N SER A 60 12.82 9.36 -0.16
CA SER A 60 13.16 7.97 0.22
C SER A 60 13.57 7.84 1.70
N GLU A 61 14.33 8.80 2.21
CA GLU A 61 14.81 8.87 3.59
C GLU A 61 13.68 8.89 4.62
N LEU A 62 12.50 9.39 4.21
CA LEU A 62 11.30 9.48 5.05
C LEU A 62 10.48 8.18 5.06
N ASN A 63 10.90 7.12 4.37
CA ASN A 63 10.18 5.84 4.32
C ASN A 63 9.77 5.26 5.69
N PRO A 64 10.59 5.34 6.76
CA PRO A 64 10.18 4.88 8.08
C PRO A 64 8.89 5.54 8.61
N TYR A 65 8.54 6.71 8.09
CA TYR A 65 7.43 7.54 8.55
C TYR A 65 6.29 7.64 7.51
N PHE A 66 6.67 7.81 6.24
CA PHE A 66 5.77 7.97 5.09
C PHE A 66 5.40 6.64 4.43
N CYS A 67 6.08 5.53 4.77
CA CYS A 67 5.79 4.20 4.22
C CYS A 67 5.71 4.20 2.68
N GLU A 68 4.69 3.55 2.11
CA GLU A 68 4.43 3.48 0.66
C GLU A 68 4.28 4.84 -0.03
N LEU A 69 4.05 5.94 0.72
CA LEU A 69 3.96 7.28 0.14
C LEU A 69 5.28 7.76 -0.46
N THR A 70 6.41 7.19 -0.07
CA THR A 70 7.71 7.47 -0.70
C THR A 70 7.74 7.05 -2.17
N ALA A 71 7.17 5.89 -2.51
CA ALA A 71 6.96 5.49 -3.91
C ALA A 71 5.92 6.35 -4.61
N MET A 72 4.85 6.74 -3.92
CA MET A 72 3.84 7.65 -4.47
C MET A 72 4.46 9.00 -4.84
N TYR A 73 5.25 9.61 -3.95
CA TYR A 73 5.96 10.85 -4.22
C TYR A 73 6.93 10.69 -5.39
N TRP A 74 7.71 9.62 -5.38
CA TRP A 74 8.67 9.35 -6.45
C TRP A 74 7.98 9.19 -7.81
N ALA A 75 6.86 8.48 -7.88
CA ALA A 75 6.07 8.35 -9.11
C ALA A 75 5.50 9.70 -9.56
N TRP A 76 5.01 10.53 -8.64
CA TRP A 76 4.52 11.87 -8.95
C TRP A 76 5.58 12.72 -9.66
N LYS A 77 6.83 12.65 -9.20
CA LYS A 77 7.90 13.51 -9.71
C LYS A 77 8.67 12.94 -10.89
N ASN A 78 8.72 11.62 -11.04
CA ASN A 78 9.66 10.96 -11.94
C ASN A 78 9.01 10.04 -12.97
N LEU A 79 7.71 9.72 -12.85
CA LEU A 79 7.02 8.81 -13.78
C LEU A 79 6.00 9.53 -14.65
N GLU A 80 5.92 9.08 -15.90
CA GLU A 80 4.93 9.49 -16.89
C GLU A 80 4.06 8.28 -17.27
N ALA A 81 2.76 8.35 -16.99
CA ALA A 81 1.78 7.29 -17.26
C ALA A 81 0.39 7.86 -17.56
N ASP A 82 -0.46 7.08 -18.25
CA ASP A 82 -1.88 7.39 -18.39
C ASP A 82 -2.66 7.02 -17.11
N TYR A 83 -2.23 5.93 -16.45
CA TYR A 83 -2.76 5.45 -15.18
C TYR A 83 -1.61 5.14 -14.21
N TYR A 84 -1.78 5.59 -12.98
CA TYR A 84 -0.87 5.37 -11.86
C TYR A 84 -1.54 4.47 -10.85
N GLY A 85 -0.81 3.48 -10.34
CA GLY A 85 -1.30 2.61 -9.27
C GLY A 85 -0.27 2.38 -8.18
N LEU A 86 -0.75 2.06 -6.99
CA LEU A 86 0.06 1.81 -5.81
C LEU A 86 -0.41 0.51 -5.15
N PHE A 87 0.43 -0.51 -5.20
CA PHE A 87 0.23 -1.83 -4.61
C PHE A 87 1.29 -2.11 -3.54
N HIS A 88 1.02 -3.06 -2.66
CA HIS A 88 2.00 -3.52 -1.68
C HIS A 88 2.56 -4.85 -2.13
N TYR A 89 3.79 -5.18 -1.73
CA TYR A 89 4.39 -6.48 -2.07
C TYR A 89 3.58 -7.72 -1.66
N ARG A 90 2.63 -7.58 -0.74
CA ARG A 90 1.77 -8.65 -0.21
C ARG A 90 0.28 -8.35 -0.23
N ARG A 91 -0.15 -7.31 -0.95
CA ARG A 91 -1.56 -6.97 -1.11
C ARG A 91 -1.82 -6.58 -2.56
N VAL A 92 -2.78 -7.24 -3.20
CA VAL A 92 -3.14 -7.01 -4.61
C VAL A 92 -4.65 -7.03 -4.78
N PHE A 93 -5.16 -6.36 -5.81
CA PHE A 93 -6.53 -6.56 -6.24
C PHE A 93 -6.71 -7.93 -6.91
N ASP A 94 -7.87 -8.54 -6.69
CA ASP A 94 -8.34 -9.70 -7.44
C ASP A 94 -9.10 -9.19 -8.67
N PHE A 95 -8.52 -9.39 -9.85
CA PHE A 95 -9.06 -8.93 -11.12
C PHE A 95 -9.94 -9.99 -11.80
N ARG A 96 -10.30 -11.06 -11.10
CA ARG A 96 -11.27 -12.02 -11.62
C ARG A 96 -12.68 -11.45 -11.58
N ASP A 97 -13.46 -11.73 -12.62
CA ASP A 97 -14.91 -11.55 -12.62
C ASP A 97 -15.55 -12.56 -11.66
N SER A 98 -15.50 -12.28 -10.35
CA SER A 98 -16.27 -13.04 -9.38
C SER A 98 -16.73 -12.12 -8.25
N THR A 99 -18.04 -11.90 -8.26
CA THR A 99 -18.81 -11.17 -7.28
C THR A 99 -18.82 -11.91 -5.94
N HIS A 100 -18.57 -11.17 -4.86
CA HIS A 100 -18.81 -11.53 -3.45
C HIS A 100 -17.83 -12.52 -2.80
N PHE A 101 -16.83 -11.96 -2.11
CA PHE A 101 -16.15 -12.62 -1.00
C PHE A 101 -16.16 -11.69 0.22
N ASP A 102 -16.08 -12.28 1.42
CA ASP A 102 -15.78 -11.51 2.64
C ASP A 102 -14.41 -10.84 2.50
N MET A 103 -14.39 -9.51 2.54
CA MET A 103 -13.21 -8.69 2.30
C MET A 103 -12.66 -8.08 3.60
N PRO A 104 -11.33 -7.94 3.75
CA PRO A 104 -10.27 -8.45 2.89
C PRO A 104 -9.96 -9.95 3.09
N ARG A 105 -9.67 -10.68 2.00
CA ARG A 105 -9.34 -12.11 2.08
C ARG A 105 -7.88 -12.32 2.43
N THR A 106 -7.60 -13.05 3.52
CA THR A 106 -6.23 -13.53 3.80
C THR A 106 -5.95 -14.84 3.08
N GLN A 107 -4.91 -14.85 2.23
CA GLN A 107 -4.40 -16.07 1.59
C GLN A 107 -3.03 -16.45 2.17
N LYS A 108 -2.89 -17.70 2.63
CA LYS A 108 -1.58 -18.26 2.99
C LYS A 108 -0.90 -18.79 1.73
N CYS A 109 0.33 -18.36 1.49
CA CYS A 109 1.13 -18.76 0.34
C CYS A 109 2.46 -19.33 0.83
N TYR A 110 2.72 -20.60 0.52
CA TYR A 110 3.94 -21.28 0.94
C TYR A 110 4.90 -21.43 -0.23
N TYR A 111 6.18 -21.11 -0.01
CA TYR A 111 7.22 -21.18 -1.05
C TYR A 111 8.42 -22.01 -0.60
N ASP A 112 9.01 -22.81 -1.49
CA ASP A 112 10.19 -23.64 -1.19
C ASP A 112 11.50 -22.83 -1.24
N SER A 113 11.52 -21.79 -2.08
CA SER A 113 12.56 -20.77 -2.16
C SER A 113 11.91 -19.45 -2.58
N ILE A 114 12.45 -18.31 -2.15
CA ILE A 114 11.97 -17.02 -2.65
C ILE A 114 12.32 -16.98 -4.14
N ARG A 115 11.33 -17.18 -4.99
CA ARG A 115 11.37 -17.03 -6.45
C ARG A 115 10.21 -16.10 -6.82
N GLY A 116 10.21 -15.58 -8.05
CA GLY A 116 9.02 -14.99 -8.63
C GLY A 116 7.86 -16.01 -8.66
N PHE A 117 6.63 -15.52 -8.73
CA PHE A 117 5.47 -16.40 -8.87
C PHE A 117 5.44 -17.08 -10.25
N PHE A 118 4.99 -18.33 -10.30
CA PHE A 118 4.70 -19.03 -11.55
C PHE A 118 3.39 -18.52 -12.19
N SER A 119 3.12 -18.92 -13.44
CA SER A 119 1.93 -18.56 -14.23
C SER A 119 0.61 -18.68 -13.46
N ASP A 120 0.49 -19.72 -12.64
CA ASP A 120 -0.75 -20.07 -11.94
C ASP A 120 -1.18 -18.97 -10.95
N PHE A 121 -0.25 -18.24 -10.35
CA PHE A 121 -0.57 -17.13 -9.44
C PHE A 121 -1.22 -15.96 -10.19
N TYR A 122 -0.65 -15.58 -11.33
CA TYR A 122 -1.17 -14.46 -12.13
C TYR A 122 -2.55 -14.80 -12.69
N GLN A 123 -2.75 -16.05 -13.14
CA GLN A 123 -4.06 -16.53 -13.58
C GLN A 123 -5.06 -16.60 -12.43
N GLN A 124 -4.66 -17.09 -11.25
CA GLN A 124 -5.52 -17.25 -10.08
C GLN A 124 -6.12 -15.94 -9.58
N TYR A 125 -5.49 -14.79 -9.81
CA TYR A 125 -5.95 -13.48 -9.35
C TYR A 125 -6.18 -12.47 -10.50
N GLY A 126 -6.10 -12.91 -11.76
CA GLY A 126 -6.25 -12.05 -12.94
C GLY A 126 -5.18 -10.96 -13.06
N LEU A 127 -3.98 -11.18 -12.53
CA LEU A 127 -2.90 -10.17 -12.49
C LEU A 127 -2.12 -10.04 -13.81
N ASN A 128 -2.58 -10.69 -14.88
CA ASN A 128 -1.99 -10.58 -16.21
C ASN A 128 -2.25 -9.17 -16.78
N PRO A 129 -1.31 -8.59 -17.55
CA PRO A 129 -1.46 -7.23 -18.07
C PRO A 129 -2.77 -6.96 -18.80
N GLN A 130 -3.21 -7.91 -19.64
CA GLN A 130 -4.45 -7.77 -20.41
C GLN A 130 -5.69 -7.65 -19.50
N ASN A 131 -5.82 -8.51 -18.49
CA ASN A 131 -6.95 -8.48 -17.56
C ASN A 131 -6.98 -7.18 -16.74
N ILE A 132 -5.80 -6.70 -16.33
CA ILE A 132 -5.68 -5.40 -15.65
C ILE A 132 -6.15 -4.29 -16.60
N ILE A 133 -5.59 -4.20 -17.82
CA ILE A 133 -5.94 -3.20 -18.82
C ILE A 133 -7.44 -3.20 -19.10
N GLU A 134 -8.04 -4.36 -19.32
CA GLU A 134 -9.48 -4.50 -19.56
C GLU A 134 -10.31 -4.06 -18.36
N SER A 135 -9.87 -4.37 -17.14
CA SER A 135 -10.54 -3.93 -15.92
C SER A 135 -10.52 -2.43 -15.70
N LEU A 136 -9.57 -1.69 -16.29
CA LEU A 136 -9.50 -0.24 -16.20
C LEU A 136 -10.37 0.47 -17.26
N LYS A 137 -10.75 -0.22 -18.34
CA LYS A 137 -11.52 0.41 -19.44
C LYS A 137 -12.83 0.97 -18.94
N GLY A 138 -13.07 2.26 -19.21
CA GLY A 138 -14.30 2.95 -18.85
C GLY A 138 -14.35 3.47 -17.42
N TYR A 139 -13.31 3.23 -16.60
CA TYR A 139 -13.23 3.72 -15.22
C TYR A 139 -12.13 4.78 -15.06
N ASP A 140 -12.38 5.72 -14.16
CA ASP A 140 -11.44 6.78 -13.81
C ASP A 140 -10.51 6.34 -12.68
N ILE A 141 -11.03 5.53 -11.77
CA ILE A 141 -10.32 4.99 -10.63
C ILE A 141 -10.80 3.57 -10.29
N VAL A 142 -9.85 2.75 -9.86
CA VAL A 142 -10.07 1.42 -9.30
C VAL A 142 -9.58 1.42 -7.86
N LEU A 143 -10.46 1.02 -6.95
CA LEU A 143 -10.24 1.04 -5.50
C LEU A 143 -10.46 -0.35 -4.91
N PRO A 144 -9.91 -0.65 -3.71
CA PRO A 144 -10.36 -1.80 -2.96
C PRO A 144 -11.85 -1.62 -2.62
N THR A 145 -12.62 -2.71 -2.62
CA THR A 145 -13.99 -2.70 -2.10
C THR A 145 -14.04 -2.10 -0.70
N LEU A 146 -15.07 -1.29 -0.43
CA LEU A 146 -15.29 -0.72 0.89
C LEU A 146 -15.43 -1.83 1.95
N VAL A 147 -14.79 -1.64 3.11
CA VAL A 147 -14.85 -2.62 4.21
C VAL A 147 -15.21 -1.96 5.54
N ILE A 148 -15.86 -2.74 6.41
CA ILE A 148 -15.92 -2.53 7.85
C ILE A 148 -14.65 -3.18 8.41
N ASP A 149 -13.91 -2.51 9.31
CA ASP A 149 -12.53 -2.87 9.74
C ASP A 149 -12.24 -4.39 9.73
N HIS A 150 -11.12 -4.72 9.10
CA HIS A 150 -10.68 -6.08 8.86
C HIS A 150 -10.12 -6.80 10.09
N ASP A 151 -9.63 -6.07 11.10
CA ASP A 151 -8.95 -6.67 12.25
C ASP A 151 -9.93 -7.04 13.36
N ASP A 152 -10.95 -6.21 13.60
CA ASP A 152 -12.02 -6.47 14.57
C ASP A 152 -13.37 -5.95 14.07
N LYS A 153 -14.16 -6.86 13.49
CA LYS A 153 -15.48 -6.55 12.93
C LYS A 153 -16.49 -6.09 13.99
N GLN A 154 -16.34 -6.44 15.27
CA GLN A 154 -17.28 -6.02 16.32
C GLN A 154 -16.98 -4.58 16.73
N ARG A 155 -15.70 -4.26 16.90
CA ARG A 155 -15.24 -2.92 17.25
C ARG A 155 -15.63 -1.87 16.19
N ALA A 156 -15.44 -2.18 14.91
CA ALA A 156 -15.70 -1.23 13.84
C ALA A 156 -17.18 -0.97 13.49
N GLN A 157 -18.11 -1.71 14.10
CA GLN A 157 -19.53 -1.39 14.00
C GLN A 157 -19.91 -0.15 14.81
N HIS A 158 -19.12 0.20 15.84
CA HIS A 158 -19.47 1.25 16.81
C HIS A 158 -18.56 2.47 16.76
N LEU A 159 -17.46 2.37 16.02
CA LEU A 159 -16.51 3.44 15.84
C LEU A 159 -16.72 4.16 14.50
N SER A 160 -16.19 5.36 14.44
CA SER A 160 -15.89 6.12 13.23
C SER A 160 -14.39 5.98 12.90
N LEU A 161 -13.96 6.47 11.73
CA LEU A 161 -12.53 6.45 11.38
C LEU A 161 -11.68 7.30 12.33
N TYR A 162 -12.24 8.40 12.82
CA TYR A 162 -11.60 9.27 13.80
C TYR A 162 -11.40 8.54 15.13
N GLU A 163 -12.44 7.91 15.67
CA GLU A 163 -12.34 7.17 16.95
C GLU A 163 -11.46 5.92 16.81
N LEU A 164 -11.52 5.20 15.68
CA LEU A 164 -10.60 4.10 15.42
C LEU A 164 -9.15 4.59 15.37
N TYR A 165 -8.91 5.77 14.80
CA TYR A 165 -7.58 6.37 14.80
C TYR A 165 -7.12 6.67 16.23
N ASP A 166 -7.96 7.25 17.08
CA ASP A 166 -7.65 7.53 18.49
C ASP A 166 -7.34 6.25 19.30
N GLU A 167 -8.06 5.16 19.04
CA GLU A 167 -7.80 3.89 19.73
C GLU A 167 -6.43 3.26 19.40
N VAL A 168 -5.91 3.49 18.19
CA VAL A 168 -4.72 2.77 17.70
C VAL A 168 -3.54 3.67 17.32
N HIS A 169 -3.72 4.98 17.33
CA HIS A 169 -2.74 6.01 16.96
C HIS A 169 -2.92 7.27 17.82
N TYR A 170 -1.96 8.20 17.75
CA TYR A 170 -2.06 9.45 18.51
C TYR A 170 -2.96 10.47 17.81
N ILE A 171 -4.16 10.69 18.35
CA ILE A 171 -5.20 11.51 17.69
C ILE A 171 -4.76 12.94 17.35
N LYS A 172 -3.87 13.52 18.14
CA LYS A 172 -3.29 14.85 17.89
C LYS A 172 -2.70 15.02 16.48
N ASP A 173 -2.21 13.93 15.86
CA ASP A 173 -1.69 13.98 14.50
C ASP A 173 -2.81 14.07 13.44
N MET A 174 -3.99 13.50 13.71
CA MET A 174 -5.19 13.72 12.90
C MET A 174 -5.75 15.13 13.10
N ASP A 175 -5.71 15.64 14.34
CA ASP A 175 -6.15 17.00 14.65
C ASP A 175 -5.33 18.04 13.87
N LEU A 176 -4.01 17.89 13.81
CA LEU A 176 -3.14 18.73 12.98
C LEU A 176 -3.55 18.71 11.50
N ALA A 177 -3.88 17.53 10.96
CA ALA A 177 -4.35 17.41 9.58
C ALA A 177 -5.70 18.12 9.37
N LEU A 178 -6.64 17.98 10.31
CA LEU A 178 -7.95 18.63 10.26
C LEU A 178 -7.85 20.15 10.40
N GLU A 179 -7.01 20.65 11.29
CA GLU A 179 -6.72 22.09 11.44
C GLU A 179 -6.13 22.68 10.15
N TYR A 180 -5.19 21.97 9.52
CA TYR A 180 -4.61 22.40 8.26
C TYR A 180 -5.64 22.37 7.11
N ILE A 181 -6.48 21.34 7.04
CA ILE A 181 -7.60 21.27 6.08
C ILE A 181 -8.58 22.43 6.32
N ALA A 182 -8.96 22.72 7.57
CA ALA A 182 -9.86 23.82 7.90
C ALA A 182 -9.31 25.18 7.43
N SER A 183 -8.00 25.40 7.59
CA SER A 183 -7.36 26.67 7.25
C SER A 183 -7.09 26.85 5.74
N LYS A 184 -6.57 25.82 5.06
CA LYS A 184 -6.16 25.92 3.64
C LYS A 184 -7.17 25.36 2.65
N TYR A 185 -7.95 24.37 3.06
CA TYR A 185 -8.95 23.69 2.22
C TYR A 185 -10.34 23.74 2.87
N PRO A 186 -10.86 24.93 3.25
CA PRO A 186 -12.13 25.05 3.98
C PRO A 186 -13.31 24.41 3.25
N GLN A 187 -13.27 24.37 1.92
CA GLN A 187 -14.28 23.71 1.08
C GLN A 187 -14.34 22.18 1.26
N MET A 188 -13.27 21.56 1.80
CA MET A 188 -13.20 20.13 2.08
C MET A 188 -13.47 19.81 3.55
N TYR A 189 -13.42 20.79 4.44
CA TYR A 189 -13.43 20.56 5.89
C TYR A 189 -14.68 19.83 6.37
N GLN A 190 -15.87 20.27 5.95
CA GLN A 190 -17.11 19.59 6.35
C GLN A 190 -17.15 18.15 5.85
N ILE A 191 -16.71 17.89 4.62
CA ILE A 191 -16.64 16.54 4.06
C ILE A 191 -15.61 15.69 4.81
N ALA A 192 -14.50 16.29 5.26
CA ALA A 192 -13.52 15.61 6.11
C ALA A 192 -14.16 15.16 7.43
N LEU A 193 -14.89 16.05 8.11
CA LEU A 193 -15.61 15.71 9.33
C LEU A 193 -16.66 14.63 9.09
N ASP A 194 -17.49 14.79 8.05
CA ASP A 194 -18.55 13.84 7.72
C ASP A 194 -18.00 12.44 7.45
N ILE A 195 -16.89 12.32 6.71
CA ILE A 195 -16.27 11.04 6.41
C ILE A 195 -15.56 10.43 7.62
N LEU A 196 -14.81 11.23 8.39
CA LEU A 196 -14.03 10.73 9.51
C LEU A 196 -14.89 10.35 10.71
N HIS A 197 -16.01 11.04 10.94
CA HIS A 197 -16.92 10.77 12.06
C HIS A 197 -18.12 9.87 11.70
N LYS A 198 -18.24 9.44 10.43
CA LYS A 198 -19.32 8.53 10.01
C LYS A 198 -19.24 7.19 10.73
N LYS A 199 -20.40 6.69 11.16
CA LYS A 199 -20.60 5.34 11.72
C LYS A 199 -21.65 4.56 10.92
N PRO A 200 -21.52 3.22 10.80
CA PRO A 200 -20.33 2.44 11.11
C PRO A 200 -19.18 2.79 10.15
N ILE A 201 -17.96 2.35 10.47
CA ILE A 201 -16.80 2.54 9.59
C ILE A 201 -17.06 1.88 8.23
N LEU A 202 -16.85 2.66 7.17
CA LEU A 202 -16.86 2.15 5.80
C LEU A 202 -15.84 2.93 4.97
N TRP A 203 -14.77 2.27 4.55
CA TRP A 203 -13.62 2.95 3.92
C TRP A 203 -12.81 2.04 3.00
N HIS A 204 -12.10 2.67 2.08
CA HIS A 204 -11.09 2.05 1.22
C HIS A 204 -9.77 1.98 2.00
N ILE A 205 -9.26 0.77 2.22
CA ILE A 205 -8.08 0.52 3.04
C ILE A 205 -6.78 0.43 2.23
N ALA A 206 -5.67 0.42 2.94
CA ALA A 206 -4.32 0.16 2.49
C ALA A 206 -3.71 1.20 1.53
N ASN A 207 -4.25 2.40 1.32
CA ASN A 207 -3.70 3.36 0.35
C ASN A 207 -3.51 2.75 -1.06
N MET A 208 -4.33 1.76 -1.45
CA MET A 208 -4.21 1.09 -2.74
C MET A 208 -5.22 1.63 -3.74
N TYR A 209 -4.77 1.85 -4.96
CA TYR A 209 -5.61 2.34 -6.05
C TYR A 209 -4.92 2.12 -7.40
N ILE A 210 -5.71 2.28 -8.47
CA ILE A 210 -5.22 2.57 -9.82
C ILE A 210 -6.08 3.70 -10.37
N MET A 211 -5.52 4.83 -10.77
CA MET A 211 -6.29 5.99 -11.22
C MET A 211 -5.64 6.70 -12.40
N LYS A 212 -6.45 7.45 -13.16
CA LYS A 212 -5.97 8.29 -14.26
C LYS A 212 -4.96 9.33 -13.78
N LYS A 213 -4.04 9.72 -14.67
CA LYS A 213 -3.00 10.74 -14.42
C LYS A 213 -3.53 11.99 -13.71
N ALA A 214 -4.59 12.61 -14.24
CA ALA A 214 -5.11 13.85 -13.67
C ALA A 214 -5.53 13.71 -12.19
N LEU A 215 -6.23 12.62 -11.87
CA LEU A 215 -6.65 12.30 -10.49
C LEU A 215 -5.45 12.01 -9.59
N TYR A 216 -4.45 11.29 -10.10
CA TYR A 216 -3.25 10.95 -9.35
C TYR A 216 -2.45 12.21 -8.98
N LEU A 217 -2.21 13.09 -9.95
CA LEU A 217 -1.46 14.33 -9.73
C LEU A 217 -2.20 15.25 -8.77
N GLU A 218 -3.51 15.45 -8.95
CA GLU A 218 -4.33 16.25 -8.03
C GLU A 218 -4.31 15.69 -6.61
N TYR A 219 -4.43 14.36 -6.45
CA TYR A 219 -4.34 13.73 -5.13
C TYR A 219 -2.96 13.92 -4.51
N CYS A 220 -1.88 13.76 -5.28
CA CYS A 220 -0.51 13.99 -4.80
C CYS A 220 -0.31 15.43 -4.33
N GLU A 221 -0.74 16.41 -5.12
CA GLU A 221 -0.69 17.82 -4.75
C GLU A 221 -1.40 18.09 -3.42
N TRP A 222 -2.61 17.54 -3.25
CA TRP A 222 -3.39 17.73 -2.03
C TRP A 222 -2.77 17.03 -0.81
N ILE A 223 -2.45 15.73 -0.93
CA ILE A 223 -2.01 14.95 0.24
C ILE A 223 -0.62 15.37 0.71
N PHE A 224 0.33 15.61 -0.21
CA PHE A 224 1.69 15.99 0.19
C PHE A 224 1.74 17.42 0.73
N ASP A 225 0.88 18.31 0.25
CA ASP A 225 0.76 19.65 0.85
C ASP A 225 0.33 19.58 2.32
N ILE A 226 -0.67 18.75 2.64
CA ILE A 226 -1.11 18.53 4.03
C ILE A 226 0.00 17.86 4.84
N LEU A 227 0.53 16.73 4.38
CA LEU A 227 1.47 15.94 5.16
C LEU A 227 2.78 16.67 5.42
N PHE A 228 3.28 17.45 4.46
CA PHE A 228 4.50 18.25 4.67
C PHE A 228 4.27 19.47 5.55
N ALA A 229 3.07 20.05 5.56
CA ALA A 229 2.75 21.15 6.48
C ALA A 229 2.70 20.69 7.94
N ILE A 230 2.18 19.48 8.20
CA ILE A 230 2.05 18.95 9.57
C ILE A 230 3.28 18.17 10.05
N GLU A 231 4.15 17.69 9.16
CA GLU A 231 5.38 16.96 9.52
C GLU A 231 6.22 17.65 10.60
N PRO A 232 6.56 18.95 10.48
CA PRO A 232 7.39 19.62 11.48
C PRO A 232 6.64 19.89 12.80
N LEU A 233 5.31 19.77 12.83
CA LEU A 233 4.47 19.98 14.02
C LEU A 233 4.23 18.68 14.79
N SER A 234 4.29 17.54 14.11
CA SER A 234 4.12 16.23 14.71
C SER A 234 5.35 15.80 15.52
N ALA A 235 5.14 15.12 16.65
CA ALA A 235 6.21 14.59 17.49
C ALA A 235 6.74 13.23 17.01
N TYR A 236 6.48 12.86 15.74
CA TYR A 236 6.65 11.50 15.22
C TYR A 236 8.06 10.90 15.35
N LYS A 237 9.09 11.75 15.38
CA LYS A 237 10.49 11.32 15.59
C LYS A 237 10.72 10.72 16.98
N ASN A 238 9.85 11.03 17.94
CA ASN A 238 9.89 10.53 19.32
C ASN A 238 8.97 9.31 19.54
N TYR A 239 8.24 8.88 18.52
CA TYR A 239 7.34 7.72 18.61
C TYR A 239 8.11 6.41 18.50
N ASP A 240 7.49 5.32 18.96
CA ASP A 240 8.01 3.99 18.67
C ASP A 240 7.94 3.67 17.17
N SER A 241 8.64 2.61 16.74
CA SER A 241 8.72 2.23 15.32
C SER A 241 7.38 1.97 14.63
N TYR A 242 6.33 1.64 15.39
CA TYR A 242 5.00 1.43 14.84
C TYR A 242 4.28 2.77 14.66
N GLN A 243 4.23 3.58 15.72
CA GLN A 243 3.56 4.88 15.71
C GLN A 243 4.27 5.91 14.82
N ALA A 244 5.58 5.80 14.64
CA ALA A 244 6.37 6.68 13.76
C ALA A 244 5.89 6.67 12.30
N ARG A 245 5.11 5.65 11.88
CA ARG A 245 4.50 5.50 10.55
C ARG A 245 3.27 6.40 10.32
N VAL A 246 3.14 7.44 11.13
CA VAL A 246 1.95 8.31 11.26
C VAL A 246 1.44 8.84 9.92
N PHE A 247 2.32 9.29 9.02
CA PHE A 247 1.90 9.87 7.74
C PHE A 247 1.30 8.83 6.80
N GLY A 248 1.79 7.59 6.85
CA GLY A 248 1.15 6.46 6.15
C GLY A 248 -0.26 6.18 6.69
N PHE A 249 -0.43 6.23 8.02
CA PHE A 249 -1.74 6.05 8.66
C PHE A 249 -2.72 7.18 8.35
N LEU A 250 -2.26 8.43 8.38
CA LEU A 250 -3.06 9.60 8.03
C LEU A 250 -3.52 9.56 6.57
N SER A 251 -2.60 9.30 5.63
CA SER A 251 -2.94 9.19 4.20
C SER A 251 -4.06 8.19 3.94
N GLU A 252 -4.10 7.06 4.66
CA GLU A 252 -5.15 6.05 4.44
C GLU A 252 -6.55 6.59 4.75
N ARG A 253 -6.68 7.42 5.78
CA ARG A 253 -7.95 8.06 6.14
C ARG A 253 -8.24 9.25 5.22
N LEU A 254 -7.24 10.10 4.99
CA LEU A 254 -7.37 11.30 4.17
C LEU A 254 -7.66 10.98 2.69
N PHE A 255 -7.21 9.83 2.19
CA PHE A 255 -7.58 9.37 0.85
C PHE A 255 -9.10 9.21 0.70
N ASN A 256 -9.78 8.70 1.73
CA ASN A 256 -11.24 8.55 1.72
C ASN A 256 -11.96 9.91 1.73
N VAL A 257 -11.40 10.91 2.43
CA VAL A 257 -11.88 12.30 2.40
C VAL A 257 -11.76 12.88 0.99
N TRP A 258 -10.58 12.72 0.35
CA TRP A 258 -10.34 13.22 -1.00
C TRP A 258 -11.30 12.58 -2.02
N ILE A 259 -11.49 11.26 -1.98
CA ILE A 259 -12.45 10.56 -2.86
C ILE A 259 -13.88 11.06 -2.66
N ALA A 260 -14.30 11.24 -1.39
CA ALA A 260 -15.64 11.76 -1.10
C ALA A 260 -15.84 13.17 -1.64
N TYR A 261 -14.85 14.04 -1.46
CA TYR A 261 -14.88 15.39 -2.03
C TYR A 261 -14.94 15.33 -3.56
N LYS A 262 -14.14 14.47 -4.19
CA LYS A 262 -14.07 14.41 -5.65
C LYS A 262 -15.37 13.97 -6.29
N LYS A 263 -16.10 13.04 -5.65
CA LYS A 263 -17.47 12.65 -6.02
C LYS A 263 -18.49 13.80 -5.98
N THR A 264 -18.23 14.89 -5.24
CA THR A 264 -19.10 16.08 -5.24
C THR A 264 -18.85 17.01 -6.43
N GLN A 265 -17.67 16.93 -7.04
CA GLN A 265 -17.24 17.84 -8.11
C GLN A 265 -17.50 17.25 -9.50
N GLU A 266 -17.40 15.93 -9.64
CA GLU A 266 -17.54 15.24 -10.92
C GLU A 266 -18.18 13.86 -10.78
N ASN A 267 -18.76 13.37 -11.87
CA ASN A 267 -19.31 12.02 -11.94
C ASN A 267 -18.19 10.99 -12.14
N LEU A 268 -17.52 10.66 -11.03
CA LEU A 268 -16.36 9.78 -11.00
C LEU A 268 -16.74 8.30 -11.23
N LYS A 269 -16.23 7.69 -12.30
CA LYS A 269 -16.47 6.27 -12.59
C LYS A 269 -15.51 5.39 -11.80
N ILE A 270 -16.00 4.81 -10.71
CA ILE A 270 -15.23 3.96 -9.80
C ILE A 270 -15.50 2.49 -10.06
N LYS A 271 -14.45 1.68 -10.20
CA LYS A 271 -14.52 0.22 -10.07
C LYS A 271 -13.99 -0.18 -8.70
N GLU A 272 -14.73 -1.01 -7.98
CA GLU A 272 -14.25 -1.61 -6.74
C GLU A 272 -13.82 -3.05 -6.98
N LEU A 273 -12.64 -3.42 -6.50
CA LEU A 273 -12.11 -4.77 -6.60
C LEU A 273 -11.79 -5.37 -5.22
N PRO A 274 -12.00 -6.68 -5.04
CA PRO A 274 -11.56 -7.39 -3.86
C PRO A 274 -10.05 -7.22 -3.60
N LEU A 275 -9.65 -6.85 -2.39
CA LEU A 275 -8.27 -6.87 -1.92
C LEU A 275 -7.86 -8.23 -1.30
N VAL A 276 -6.76 -8.81 -1.77
CA VAL A 276 -6.19 -10.07 -1.26
C VAL A 276 -4.93 -9.81 -0.45
N PHE A 277 -4.86 -10.35 0.76
CA PHE A 277 -3.74 -10.22 1.69
C PHE A 277 -2.92 -11.51 1.72
N PHE A 278 -1.69 -11.47 1.21
CA PHE A 278 -0.82 -12.63 1.21
C PHE A 278 -0.01 -12.75 2.49
N LYS A 279 -0.09 -13.92 3.12
CA LYS A 279 0.82 -14.36 4.18
C LYS A 279 1.84 -15.31 3.56
N PHE A 280 2.89 -14.73 2.97
CA PHE A 280 4.02 -15.50 2.45
C PHE A 280 4.78 -16.18 3.58
N ARG A 281 5.02 -17.48 3.44
CA ARG A 281 5.76 -18.29 4.41
C ARG A 281 6.68 -19.25 3.69
N ALA A 282 7.96 -19.21 4.01
CA ALA A 282 8.87 -20.25 3.55
C ALA A 282 8.45 -21.62 4.10
N LYS A 283 8.48 -22.67 3.27
CA LYS A 283 8.18 -24.03 3.72
C LYS A 283 9.23 -24.48 4.74
N ARG A 284 8.76 -25.12 5.81
CA ARG A 284 9.63 -25.70 6.82
C ARG A 284 10.39 -26.88 6.19
N LYS A 285 11.72 -26.86 6.29
CA LYS A 285 12.55 -27.99 5.88
C LYS A 285 12.59 -29.06 6.95
N TRP A 286 12.80 -30.31 6.54
CA TRP A 286 13.08 -31.39 7.47
C TRP A 286 14.44 -31.16 8.16
N LEU A 287 15.47 -30.80 7.41
CA LEU A 287 16.77 -30.38 7.93
C LEU A 287 17.30 -29.20 7.11
N GLY A 288 17.87 -28.18 7.77
CA GLY A 288 18.62 -27.11 7.11
C GLY A 288 18.07 -25.70 7.31
N TRP A 289 18.77 -24.72 6.70
CA TRP A 289 18.40 -23.32 6.74
C TRP A 289 17.26 -22.98 5.78
N VAL A 290 16.39 -22.09 6.26
CA VAL A 290 15.28 -21.48 5.54
C VAL A 290 15.31 -19.98 5.79
N SER A 291 15.38 -19.20 4.72
CA SER A 291 15.27 -17.74 4.75
C SER A 291 13.82 -17.33 4.52
N ASP A 292 13.33 -16.40 5.35
CA ASP A 292 11.99 -15.85 5.27
C ASP A 292 12.04 -14.35 5.58
N GLY A 293 12.13 -13.54 4.53
CA GLY A 293 12.48 -12.13 4.64
C GLY A 293 13.87 -11.95 5.22
N ASN A 294 14.00 -11.06 6.21
CA ASN A 294 15.23 -10.76 6.94
C ASN A 294 15.53 -11.75 8.10
N VAL A 295 14.95 -12.96 8.06
CA VAL A 295 15.13 -13.95 9.13
C VAL A 295 15.56 -15.27 8.53
N ASN A 296 16.68 -15.80 9.05
CA ASN A 296 17.13 -17.17 8.81
C ASN A 296 16.72 -18.09 9.96
N ARG A 297 16.14 -19.24 9.61
CA ARG A 297 15.70 -20.26 10.57
C ARG A 297 16.31 -21.60 10.21
N PHE A 298 16.92 -22.28 11.18
CA PHE A 298 17.40 -23.64 11.01
C PHE A 298 16.37 -24.62 11.55
N TYR A 299 16.06 -25.65 10.76
CA TYR A 299 15.11 -26.68 11.12
C TYR A 299 15.79 -28.04 11.28
N VAL A 300 15.32 -28.82 12.25
CA VAL A 300 15.61 -30.25 12.46
C VAL A 300 14.28 -30.95 12.71
N CYS A 301 13.96 -31.99 11.96
CA CYS A 301 12.65 -32.67 11.99
C CYS A 301 11.45 -31.69 11.91
N LYS A 302 11.54 -30.65 11.07
CA LYS A 302 10.55 -29.55 10.93
C LYS A 302 10.35 -28.67 12.18
N LEU A 303 11.12 -28.87 13.25
CA LEU A 303 11.18 -28.00 14.42
C LEU A 303 12.21 -26.91 14.21
N ARG A 304 11.84 -25.66 14.49
CA ARG A 304 12.76 -24.52 14.45
C ARG A 304 13.66 -24.61 15.68
N VAL A 305 14.94 -24.83 15.48
CA VAL A 305 15.94 -24.90 16.56
C VAL A 305 16.80 -23.64 16.66
N LEU A 306 16.97 -22.89 15.56
CA LEU A 306 17.69 -21.61 15.55
C LEU A 306 16.94 -20.53 14.77
N LYS A 307 17.14 -19.26 15.15
CA LYS A 307 16.64 -18.06 14.46
C LYS A 307 17.73 -16.99 14.49
N ARG A 308 18.06 -16.41 13.32
CA ARG A 308 19.00 -15.31 13.15
C ARG A 308 18.34 -14.21 12.32
N TYR A 309 18.57 -12.95 12.66
CA TYR A 309 18.21 -11.81 11.81
C TYR A 309 19.36 -11.52 10.85
N LEU A 310 19.03 -11.17 9.62
CA LEU A 310 19.95 -10.83 8.54
C LEU A 310 20.14 -9.33 8.40
#